data_AF-A0A919K8I4-F1
#
_entry.id   AF-A0A919K8I4-F1
#
_cell.length_a   1.000
_cell.length_b   1.000
_cell.length_c   1.000
_cell.angle_alpha   90.00
_cell.angle_beta   90.00
_cell.angle_gamma   90.00
#
_symmetry.space_group_name_H-M   'P 1'
#
loop_
_entity.id
_entity.type
_entity.pdbx_description
1 polymer ?
#
loop_
_entity_poly.entity_id
_entity_poly.type
_entity_poly.pdbx_seq_one_letter_code
_entity_poly.pdbx_strand_id
1 'polypeptide(L)'
;MVLGKLAGRARELGPLTVGAVAITSLLVAGVTAAAVHGSPQVALCLLALLLALAVAGVLRVNLRLLGMRADRREIRDLRVVLDQTQRRVVSAVERQRLDTEDRHRELLDAIARVQRIADRGVRDLRCAVPRELEATVQLFQGFTPRAPMPSSGDYALNPTDLLELLFLVRSRRPRLVLELGSGTSTVWLGYVLEQVGGRLVSLDHDPGYANRTRAALRAHGLTAVAEVRDAPLTPVELGDRTYSWYDPAVLEDLDGVDFLLVDGPPAAVGPDSRHPALPVAGTRLADRATIVFDDANRKDEQAAIERWLAGVDGLTREGEMLGRHAVLSFVRPGNPATESAPAAGGSAGALPPVTRKRQ
;
A
#
# COMPACT_ATOMS: atom_id res chain seq x y z
N MET A 1 -26.09 63.30 50.03
CA MET A 1 -25.97 61.89 50.45
C MET A 1 -24.50 61.45 50.62
N VAL A 2 -23.66 62.27 51.29
CA VAL A 2 -22.25 61.94 51.63
C VAL A 2 -21.97 62.21 53.12
N LEU A 3 -22.66 63.18 53.73
CA LEU A 3 -22.54 63.47 55.17
C LEU A 3 -23.07 62.36 56.10
N GLY A 4 -24.05 61.55 55.67
CA GLY A 4 -24.58 60.45 56.50
C GLY A 4 -23.70 59.20 56.58
N LYS A 5 -22.82 58.95 55.60
CA LYS A 5 -21.95 57.76 55.56
C LYS A 5 -20.65 57.93 56.36
N LEU A 6 -20.25 59.15 56.67
CA LEU A 6 -19.09 59.43 57.54
C LEU A 6 -19.44 59.30 59.03
N ALA A 7 -20.68 59.62 59.43
CA ALA A 7 -21.13 59.47 60.81
C ALA A 7 -21.25 57.99 61.26
N GLY A 8 -21.55 57.07 60.35
CA GLY A 8 -21.70 55.64 60.65
C GLY A 8 -20.37 54.89 60.92
N ARG A 9 -19.28 55.29 60.26
CA ARG A 9 -17.94 54.67 60.45
C ARG A 9 -17.20 55.15 61.70
N ALA A 10 -17.61 56.27 62.28
CA ALA A 10 -17.02 56.76 63.52
C ALA A 10 -17.44 55.96 64.77
N ARG A 11 -18.54 55.17 64.69
CA ARG A 11 -19.10 54.40 65.82
C ARG A 11 -18.43 53.04 66.08
N GLU A 12 -17.64 52.52 65.14
CA GLU A 12 -16.89 51.24 65.30
C GLU A 12 -15.44 51.45 65.76
N LEU A 13 -14.98 52.70 65.82
CA LEU A 13 -13.66 53.02 66.33
C LEU A 13 -13.73 53.01 67.86
N GLY A 14 -12.90 52.18 68.49
CA GLY A 14 -12.81 52.10 69.96
C GLY A 14 -12.56 53.48 70.57
N PRO A 15 -12.99 53.72 71.82
CA PRO A 15 -12.95 55.05 72.43
C PRO A 15 -11.55 55.68 72.41
N LEU A 16 -10.52 54.84 72.50
CA LEU A 16 -9.12 55.25 72.40
C LEU A 16 -8.72 55.74 71.00
N THR A 17 -9.18 55.09 69.93
CA THR A 17 -8.91 55.52 68.55
C THR A 17 -9.66 56.80 68.19
N VAL A 18 -10.90 56.93 68.64
CA VAL A 18 -11.67 58.17 68.47
C VAL A 18 -10.99 59.31 69.22
N GLY A 19 -10.55 59.07 70.46
CA GLY A 19 -9.79 60.04 71.27
C GLY A 19 -8.48 60.46 70.60
N ALA A 20 -7.72 59.52 70.05
CA ALA A 20 -6.47 59.83 69.34
C ALA A 20 -6.71 60.69 68.10
N VAL A 21 -7.68 60.34 67.25
CA VAL A 21 -8.04 61.11 66.06
C VAL A 21 -8.50 62.52 66.42
N ALA A 22 -9.30 62.66 67.49
CA ALA A 22 -9.74 63.96 67.98
C ALA A 22 -8.56 64.83 68.45
N ILE A 23 -7.64 64.26 69.24
CA ILE A 23 -6.44 64.97 69.71
C ILE A 23 -5.56 65.40 68.52
N THR A 24 -5.30 64.50 67.57
CA THR A 24 -4.49 64.84 66.39
C THR A 24 -5.16 65.93 65.55
N SER A 25 -6.48 65.86 65.36
CA SER A 25 -7.23 66.89 64.62
C SER A 25 -7.17 68.25 65.32
N LEU A 26 -7.28 68.26 66.66
CA LEU A 26 -7.18 69.49 67.46
C LEU A 26 -5.78 70.11 67.37
N LEU A 27 -4.73 69.27 67.39
CA LEU A 27 -3.35 69.72 67.22
C LEU A 27 -3.10 70.31 65.83
N VAL A 28 -3.62 69.69 64.75
CA VAL A 28 -3.52 70.25 63.39
C VAL A 28 -4.24 71.60 63.28
N ALA A 29 -5.43 71.71 63.86
CA ALA A 29 -6.17 72.98 63.92
C ALA A 29 -5.41 74.05 64.72
N GLY A 30 -4.78 73.66 65.84
CA GLY A 30 -3.95 74.55 66.66
C GLY A 30 -2.71 75.05 65.91
N VAL A 31 -2.00 74.17 65.18
CA VAL A 31 -0.84 74.54 64.34
C VAL A 31 -1.25 75.55 63.27
N THR A 32 -2.36 75.29 62.57
CA THR A 32 -2.85 76.17 61.49
C THR A 32 -3.31 77.53 62.02
N ALA A 33 -4.03 77.57 63.14
CA ALA A 33 -4.44 78.83 63.76
C ALA A 33 -3.24 79.66 64.25
N ALA A 34 -2.27 79.04 64.91
CA ALA A 34 -1.05 79.71 65.39
C ALA A 34 -0.18 80.24 64.24
N ALA A 35 -0.11 79.50 63.12
CA ALA A 35 0.59 79.94 61.91
C ALA A 35 -0.06 81.18 61.27
N VAL A 36 -1.39 81.26 61.26
CA VAL A 36 -2.12 82.41 60.68
C VAL A 36 -2.04 83.66 61.56
N HIS A 37 -2.06 83.52 62.90
CA HIS A 37 -2.03 84.65 63.84
C HIS A 37 -0.62 85.16 64.16
N GLY A 38 0.40 84.74 63.38
CA GLY A 38 1.75 85.30 63.45
C GLY A 38 2.58 84.88 64.68
N SER A 39 2.26 83.75 65.31
CA SER A 39 3.04 83.19 66.44
C SER A 39 3.76 81.88 66.04
N PRO A 40 4.85 81.96 65.26
CA PRO A 40 5.48 80.78 64.66
C PRO A 40 6.07 79.80 65.67
N GLN A 41 6.49 80.27 66.86
CA GLN A 41 7.06 79.42 67.89
C GLN A 41 6.04 78.43 68.47
N VAL A 42 4.79 78.85 68.64
CA VAL A 42 3.72 77.97 69.14
C VAL A 42 3.34 76.92 68.09
N ALA A 43 3.29 77.33 66.81
CA ALA A 43 3.03 76.42 65.70
C ALA A 43 4.11 75.31 65.61
N LEU A 44 5.39 75.65 65.79
CA LEU A 44 6.50 74.69 65.80
C LEU A 44 6.39 73.69 66.96
N CYS A 45 6.06 74.14 68.18
CA CYS A 45 5.89 73.24 69.32
C CYS A 45 4.72 72.26 69.12
N LEU A 46 3.59 72.74 68.60
CA LEU A 46 2.42 71.88 68.34
C LEU A 46 2.70 70.87 67.20
N LEU A 47 3.46 71.28 66.18
CA LEU A 47 3.87 70.39 65.09
C LEU A 47 4.83 69.29 65.59
N ALA A 48 5.78 69.65 66.46
CA ALA A 48 6.70 68.68 67.07
C ALA A 48 5.96 67.63 67.92
N LEU A 49 4.96 68.05 68.70
CA LEU A 49 4.13 67.14 69.49
C LEU A 49 3.33 66.18 68.60
N LEU A 50 2.78 66.68 67.49
CA LEU A 50 2.04 65.87 66.53
C LEU A 50 2.93 64.82 65.85
N LEU A 51 4.16 65.20 65.47
CA LEU A 51 5.15 64.27 64.92
C LEU A 51 5.55 63.19 65.94
N ALA A 52 5.77 63.55 67.20
CA ALA A 52 6.11 62.60 68.26
C ALA A 52 5.00 61.55 68.48
N LEU A 53 3.73 61.98 68.50
CA LEU A 53 2.59 61.08 68.61
C LEU A 53 2.45 60.16 67.39
N ALA A 54 2.72 60.67 66.18
CA ALA A 54 2.71 59.86 64.97
C ALA A 54 3.79 58.75 65.02
N VAL A 55 5.02 59.09 65.43
CA VAL A 55 6.12 58.12 65.56
C VAL A 55 5.81 57.06 66.62
N ALA A 56 5.28 57.45 67.77
CA ALA A 56 4.88 56.52 68.83
C ALA A 56 3.76 55.56 68.36
N GLY A 57 2.80 56.06 67.59
CA GLY A 57 1.75 55.26 66.96
C GLY A 57 2.32 54.21 66.00
N VAL A 58 3.23 54.62 65.12
CA VAL A 58 3.92 53.72 64.19
C VAL A 58 4.73 52.66 64.93
N LEU A 59 5.45 53.03 65.99
CA LEU A 59 6.23 52.09 66.79
C LEU A 59 5.34 51.02 67.44
N ARG A 60 4.20 51.43 68.02
CA ARG A 60 3.25 50.51 68.67
C ARG A 60 2.64 49.53 67.67
N VAL A 61 2.34 49.97 66.45
CA VAL A 61 1.87 49.09 65.37
C VAL A 61 2.98 48.14 64.94
N ASN A 62 4.21 48.62 64.78
CA ASN A 62 5.33 47.79 64.34
C ASN A 62 5.70 46.71 65.38
N LEU A 63 5.65 47.05 66.67
CA LEU A 63 5.83 46.08 67.76
C LEU A 63 4.71 45.04 67.80
N ARG A 64 3.46 45.44 67.52
CA ARG A 64 2.32 44.51 67.42
C ARG A 64 2.45 43.57 66.21
N LEU A 65 2.97 44.06 65.08
CA LEU A 65 3.24 43.26 63.88
C LEU A 65 4.38 42.25 64.10
N LEU A 66 5.36 42.55 64.95
CA LEU A 66 6.42 41.61 65.31
C LEU A 66 5.89 40.43 66.14
N GLY A 67 4.88 40.64 66.99
CA GLY A 67 4.20 39.57 67.75
C GLY A 67 3.42 38.58 66.87
N MET A 68 2.89 39.01 65.72
CA MET A 68 2.14 38.14 64.78
C MET A 68 3.02 37.28 63.86
N ARG A 69 4.34 37.52 63.84
CA ARG A 69 5.29 36.76 63.00
C ARG A 69 5.74 35.43 63.62
N ALA A 70 5.31 35.13 64.85
CA ALA A 70 5.75 33.96 65.61
C ALA A 70 4.98 32.65 65.29
N ASP A 71 3.92 32.68 64.47
CA ASP A 71 3.11 31.48 64.18
C ASP A 71 3.32 30.97 62.73
N ARG A 72 4.43 30.24 62.51
CA ARG A 72 4.92 29.74 61.19
C ARG A 72 4.96 28.22 61.08
N ARG A 73 3.89 27.52 61.49
CA ARG A 73 3.77 26.07 61.28
C ARG A 73 2.87 25.71 60.10
N GLU A 74 1.74 26.39 59.88
CA GLU A 74 0.80 26.05 58.79
C GLU A 74 1.28 26.43 57.37
N ILE A 75 2.12 27.46 57.21
CA ILE A 75 2.58 27.90 55.87
C ILE A 75 3.61 26.93 55.25
N ARG A 76 4.29 26.12 56.07
CA ARG A 76 5.33 25.19 55.59
C ARG A 76 4.72 23.98 54.88
N ASP A 77 3.63 23.45 55.45
CA ASP A 77 2.95 22.28 54.90
C ASP A 77 2.28 22.62 53.56
N LEU A 78 1.78 23.85 53.41
CA LEU A 78 1.18 24.31 52.15
C LEU A 78 2.20 24.36 51.00
N ARG A 79 3.46 24.73 51.25
CA ARG A 79 4.51 24.72 50.21
C ARG A 79 4.87 23.31 49.76
N VAL A 80 4.91 22.35 50.69
CA VAL A 80 5.22 20.95 50.37
C VAL A 80 4.11 20.33 49.53
N VAL A 81 2.85 20.59 49.88
CA VAL A 81 1.69 20.13 49.09
C VAL A 81 1.65 20.80 47.71
N LEU A 82 2.00 22.08 47.61
CA LEU A 82 2.05 22.79 46.33
C LEU A 82 3.14 22.25 45.40
N ASP A 83 4.35 21.98 45.91
CA ASP A 83 5.43 21.40 45.11
C ASP A 83 5.10 19.96 44.66
N GLN A 84 4.47 19.17 45.53
CA GLN A 84 4.01 17.82 45.16
C GLN A 84 2.91 17.83 44.11
N THR A 85 1.97 18.78 44.18
CA THR A 85 0.90 18.92 43.18
C THR A 85 1.44 19.45 41.86
N GLN A 86 2.36 20.42 41.88
CA GLN A 86 3.00 20.92 40.66
C GLN A 86 3.76 19.82 39.92
N ARG A 87 4.56 18.99 40.61
CA ARG A 87 5.30 17.88 39.97
C ARG A 87 4.37 16.82 39.38
N ARG A 88 3.25 16.53 40.05
CA ARG A 88 2.24 15.59 39.53
C ARG A 88 1.55 16.14 38.28
N VAL A 89 1.19 17.41 38.27
CA VAL A 89 0.58 18.06 37.10
C VAL A 89 1.57 18.13 35.93
N VAL A 90 2.83 18.54 36.17
CA VAL A 90 3.86 18.59 35.12
C VAL A 90 4.09 17.19 34.53
N SER A 91 4.27 16.17 35.36
CA SER A 91 4.47 14.80 34.86
C SER A 91 3.25 14.20 34.18
N ALA A 92 2.02 14.64 34.53
CA ALA A 92 0.80 14.24 33.84
C ALA A 92 0.68 14.94 32.48
N VAL A 93 1.03 16.23 32.41
CA VAL A 93 1.04 17.03 31.17
C VAL A 93 2.12 16.53 30.21
N GLU A 94 3.32 16.19 30.69
CA GLU A 94 4.38 15.60 29.88
C GLU A 94 3.99 14.22 29.33
N ARG A 95 3.38 13.36 30.16
CA ARG A 95 2.88 12.05 29.71
C ARG A 95 1.77 12.19 28.65
N GLN A 96 0.88 13.16 28.82
CA GLN A 96 -0.19 13.43 27.84
C GLN A 96 0.37 14.01 26.53
N ARG A 97 1.44 14.82 26.58
CA ARG A 97 2.13 15.32 25.39
C ARG A 97 2.84 14.21 24.62
N LEU A 98 3.56 13.32 25.30
CA LEU A 98 4.29 12.20 24.67
C LEU A 98 3.32 11.21 23.99
N ASP A 99 2.22 10.84 24.65
CA ASP A 99 1.19 9.97 24.05
C ASP A 99 0.50 10.61 22.83
N THR A 100 0.34 11.93 22.84
CA THR A 100 -0.19 12.66 21.67
C THR A 100 0.81 12.70 20.52
N GLU A 101 2.09 12.93 20.81
CA GLU A 101 3.17 12.93 19.80
C GLU A 101 3.37 11.55 19.18
N ASP A 102 3.31 10.49 19.98
CA ASP A 102 3.48 9.12 19.50
C ASP A 102 2.30 8.69 18.60
N ARG A 103 1.06 9.01 18.99
CA ARG A 103 -0.12 8.77 18.14
C ARG A 103 -0.07 9.58 16.85
N HIS A 104 0.41 10.82 16.91
CA HIS A 104 0.56 11.66 15.72
C HIS A 104 1.61 11.07 14.76
N ARG A 105 2.73 10.58 15.30
CA ARG A 105 3.78 9.92 14.52
C ARG A 105 3.28 8.62 13.88
N GLU A 106 2.55 7.79 14.65
CA GLU A 106 1.96 6.56 14.14
C GLU A 106 0.93 6.81 13.03
N LEU A 107 0.11 7.86 13.18
CA LEU A 107 -0.85 8.30 12.15
C LEU A 107 -0.14 8.79 10.88
N LEU A 108 0.91 9.62 11.02
CA LEU A 108 1.70 10.08 9.87
C LEU A 108 2.38 8.91 9.15
N ASP A 109 2.91 7.94 9.88
CA ASP A 109 3.49 6.73 9.30
C ASP A 109 2.44 5.87 8.59
N ALA A 110 1.23 5.76 9.15
CA ALA A 110 0.11 5.08 8.51
C ALA A 110 -0.30 5.78 7.21
N ILE A 111 -0.43 7.12 7.23
CA ILE A 111 -0.73 7.94 6.05
C ILE A 111 0.38 7.78 4.99
N ALA A 112 1.65 7.85 5.38
CA ALA A 112 2.78 7.67 4.48
C ALA A 112 2.85 6.24 3.89
N ARG A 113 2.42 5.21 4.64
CA ARG A 113 2.27 3.85 4.11
C ARG A 113 1.17 3.80 3.03
N VAL A 114 0.00 4.36 3.31
CA VAL A 114 -1.12 4.41 2.36
C VAL A 114 -0.76 5.21 1.11
N GLN A 115 -0.13 6.38 1.27
CA GLN A 115 0.35 7.20 0.15
C GLN A 115 1.39 6.45 -0.70
N ARG A 116 2.36 5.76 -0.09
CA ARG A 116 3.34 4.96 -0.86
C ARG A 116 2.71 3.81 -1.64
N ILE A 117 1.62 3.22 -1.13
CA ILE A 117 0.85 2.19 -1.85
C ILE A 117 0.09 2.84 -3.02
N ALA A 118 -0.59 3.97 -2.78
CA ALA A 118 -1.30 4.72 -3.81
C ALA A 118 -0.34 5.21 -4.92
N ASP A 119 0.80 5.81 -4.56
CA ASP A 119 1.80 6.31 -5.50
C ASP A 119 2.49 5.19 -6.29
N ARG A 120 2.63 3.99 -5.70
CA ARG A 120 3.06 2.80 -6.44
C ARG A 120 1.97 2.37 -7.43
N GLY A 121 0.74 2.21 -6.97
CA GLY A 121 -0.39 1.85 -7.84
C GLY A 121 -0.59 2.82 -9.01
N VAL A 122 -0.50 4.14 -8.77
CA VAL A 122 -0.59 5.16 -9.82
C VAL A 122 0.58 5.09 -10.80
N ARG A 123 1.82 4.86 -10.31
CA ARG A 123 2.98 4.68 -11.19
C ARG A 123 2.89 3.41 -12.02
N ASP A 124 2.49 2.30 -11.41
CA ASP A 124 2.30 1.02 -12.07
C ASP A 124 1.22 1.15 -13.16
N LEU A 125 0.10 1.82 -12.86
CA LEU A 125 -0.94 2.10 -13.85
C LEU A 125 -0.45 3.00 -15.00
N ARG A 126 0.33 4.04 -14.68
CA ARG A 126 0.92 4.96 -15.67
C ARG A 126 1.87 4.26 -16.66
N CYS A 127 2.54 3.19 -16.24
CA CYS A 127 3.43 2.42 -17.11
C CYS A 127 2.72 1.23 -17.78
N ALA A 128 1.78 0.60 -17.09
CA ALA A 128 1.04 -0.56 -17.61
C ALA A 128 0.11 -0.16 -18.76
N VAL A 129 -0.65 0.92 -18.64
CA VAL A 129 -1.64 1.31 -19.66
C VAL A 129 -0.98 1.63 -21.02
N PRO A 130 0.09 2.44 -21.11
CA PRO A 130 0.79 2.65 -22.37
C PRO A 130 1.36 1.36 -22.96
N ARG A 131 1.94 0.48 -22.13
CA ARG A 131 2.49 -0.79 -22.58
C ARG A 131 1.42 -1.71 -23.18
N GLU A 132 0.29 -1.88 -22.50
CA GLU A 132 -0.80 -2.71 -23.01
C GLU A 132 -1.43 -2.10 -24.27
N LEU A 133 -1.50 -0.77 -24.37
CA LEU A 133 -1.95 -0.09 -25.58
C LEU A 133 -0.98 -0.29 -26.75
N GLU A 134 0.32 -0.13 -26.52
CA GLU A 134 1.36 -0.39 -27.52
C GLU A 134 1.34 -1.84 -28.00
N ALA A 135 1.20 -2.79 -27.08
CA ALA A 135 1.08 -4.21 -27.42
C ALA A 135 -0.20 -4.49 -28.23
N THR A 136 -1.33 -3.90 -27.83
CA THR A 136 -2.59 -3.99 -28.58
C THR A 136 -2.43 -3.44 -30.00
N VAL A 137 -1.84 -2.26 -30.16
CA VAL A 137 -1.60 -1.67 -31.48
C VAL A 137 -0.72 -2.59 -32.33
N GLN A 138 0.34 -3.16 -31.78
CA GLN A 138 1.22 -4.11 -32.48
C GLN A 138 0.48 -5.38 -32.90
N LEU A 139 -0.38 -5.94 -32.05
CA LEU A 139 -1.23 -7.08 -32.38
C LEU A 139 -2.13 -6.78 -33.58
N PHE A 140 -2.89 -5.68 -33.54
CA PHE A 140 -3.81 -5.32 -34.63
C PHE A 140 -3.12 -4.80 -35.91
N GLN A 141 -1.83 -4.45 -35.85
CA GLN A 141 -1.02 -4.21 -37.06
C GLN A 141 -0.64 -5.52 -37.78
N GLY A 142 -0.50 -6.62 -37.04
CA GLY A 142 -0.11 -7.92 -37.59
C GLY A 142 -1.27 -8.80 -38.07
N PHE A 143 -2.51 -8.49 -37.65
CA PHE A 143 -3.67 -9.33 -37.90
C PHE A 143 -4.90 -8.48 -38.28
N THR A 144 -5.70 -8.99 -39.23
CA THR A 144 -6.99 -8.40 -39.59
C THR A 144 -8.10 -9.35 -39.14
N PRO A 145 -8.79 -9.06 -38.03
CA PRO A 145 -9.85 -9.93 -37.53
C PRO A 145 -11.01 -10.07 -38.52
N ARG A 146 -11.41 -11.31 -38.80
CA ARG A 146 -12.59 -11.67 -39.60
C ARG A 146 -13.92 -11.51 -38.84
N ALA A 147 -13.88 -11.40 -37.52
CA ALA A 147 -15.00 -11.18 -36.62
C ALA A 147 -14.53 -10.34 -35.40
N PRO A 148 -15.41 -9.84 -34.53
CA PRO A 148 -15.00 -9.18 -33.30
C PRO A 148 -14.12 -10.10 -32.44
N MET A 149 -12.93 -9.61 -32.05
CA MET A 149 -12.03 -10.38 -31.20
C MET A 149 -12.68 -10.67 -29.83
N PRO A 150 -12.49 -11.88 -29.26
CA PRO A 150 -12.98 -12.17 -27.92
C PRO A 150 -12.45 -11.16 -26.90
N SER A 151 -13.31 -10.78 -25.95
CA SER A 151 -12.91 -9.86 -24.89
C SER A 151 -11.75 -10.44 -24.08
N SER A 152 -10.79 -9.59 -23.72
CA SER A 152 -9.72 -9.91 -22.77
C SER A 152 -10.24 -9.89 -21.32
N GLY A 153 -11.33 -10.61 -21.03
CA GLY A 153 -11.97 -10.65 -19.70
C GLY A 153 -11.02 -11.13 -18.58
N ASP A 154 -11.54 -11.30 -17.35
CA ASP A 154 -10.73 -11.50 -16.14
C ASP A 154 -9.72 -12.67 -16.15
N TYR A 155 -9.87 -13.62 -17.08
CA TYR A 155 -9.04 -14.82 -17.22
C TYR A 155 -8.26 -14.87 -18.55
N ALA A 156 -8.29 -13.83 -19.38
CA ALA A 156 -7.55 -13.82 -20.63
C ALA A 156 -6.12 -13.27 -20.43
N LEU A 157 -5.17 -13.77 -21.23
CA LEU A 157 -3.84 -13.18 -21.34
C LEU A 157 -3.93 -11.67 -21.63
N ASN A 158 -3.07 -10.88 -20.97
CA ASN A 158 -2.99 -9.47 -21.27
C ASN A 158 -2.34 -9.25 -22.67
N PRO A 159 -2.54 -8.08 -23.30
CA PRO A 159 -1.94 -7.79 -24.60
C PRO A 159 -0.43 -7.99 -24.70
N THR A 160 0.36 -7.62 -23.69
CA THR A 160 1.83 -7.80 -23.68
C THR A 160 2.23 -9.28 -23.72
N ASP A 161 1.63 -10.07 -22.83
CA ASP A 161 1.81 -11.52 -22.69
C ASP A 161 1.42 -12.20 -24.02
N LEU A 162 0.28 -11.83 -24.57
CA LEU A 162 -0.19 -12.35 -25.86
C LEU A 162 0.76 -12.00 -27.02
N LEU A 163 1.26 -10.77 -27.09
CA LEU A 163 2.20 -10.35 -28.13
C LEU A 163 3.49 -11.19 -28.08
N GLU A 164 4.01 -11.45 -26.90
CA GLU A 164 5.17 -12.32 -26.69
C GLU A 164 4.87 -13.76 -27.14
N LEU A 165 3.73 -14.32 -26.72
CA LEU A 165 3.31 -15.65 -27.12
C LEU A 165 3.25 -15.79 -28.65
N LEU A 166 2.62 -14.84 -29.35
CA LEU A 166 2.55 -14.86 -30.80
C LEU A 166 3.93 -14.67 -31.45
N PHE A 167 4.81 -13.87 -30.87
CA PHE A 167 6.20 -13.73 -31.33
C PHE A 167 6.95 -15.07 -31.25
N LEU A 168 6.79 -15.82 -30.15
CA LEU A 168 7.38 -17.15 -29.99
C LEU A 168 6.86 -18.13 -31.04
N VAL A 169 5.54 -18.18 -31.28
CA VAL A 169 4.96 -19.06 -32.29
C VAL A 169 5.44 -18.68 -33.70
N ARG A 170 5.52 -17.39 -34.04
CA ARG A 170 6.05 -16.94 -35.35
C ARG A 170 7.51 -17.31 -35.56
N SER A 171 8.31 -17.20 -34.51
CA SER A 171 9.76 -17.43 -34.56
C SER A 171 10.09 -18.91 -34.62
N ARG A 172 9.36 -19.73 -33.85
CA ARG A 172 9.61 -21.18 -33.73
C ARG A 172 8.86 -22.02 -34.76
N ARG A 173 7.74 -21.51 -35.29
CA ARG A 173 6.87 -22.17 -36.29
C ARG A 173 6.54 -23.63 -35.91
N PRO A 174 5.95 -23.86 -34.72
CA PRO A 174 5.59 -25.20 -34.27
C PRO A 174 4.57 -25.84 -35.21
N ARG A 175 4.70 -27.15 -35.46
CA ARG A 175 3.72 -27.91 -36.26
C ARG A 175 2.47 -28.23 -35.45
N LEU A 176 2.66 -28.54 -34.17
CA LEU A 176 1.57 -28.83 -33.23
C LEU A 176 1.72 -27.99 -31.96
N VAL A 177 0.70 -27.17 -31.70
CA VAL A 177 0.53 -26.43 -30.45
C VAL A 177 -0.54 -27.11 -29.61
N LEU A 178 -0.22 -27.41 -28.35
CA LEU A 178 -1.18 -27.84 -27.33
C LEU A 178 -1.39 -26.69 -26.34
N GLU A 179 -2.62 -26.29 -26.13
CA GLU A 179 -3.01 -25.28 -25.15
C GLU A 179 -3.87 -25.92 -24.06
N LEU A 180 -3.53 -25.64 -22.82
CA LEU A 180 -4.30 -26.02 -21.64
C LEU A 180 -5.08 -24.80 -21.17
N GLY A 181 -6.40 -24.80 -21.33
CA GLY A 181 -7.26 -23.64 -21.09
C GLY A 181 -7.59 -22.92 -22.40
N SER A 182 -8.83 -23.04 -22.90
CA SER A 182 -9.24 -22.39 -24.15
C SER A 182 -9.77 -20.98 -23.90
N GLY A 183 -9.68 -20.10 -24.91
CA GLY A 183 -10.25 -18.77 -24.83
C GLY A 183 -9.77 -17.81 -25.89
N THR A 184 -9.42 -16.60 -25.45
CA THR A 184 -8.97 -15.51 -26.35
C THR A 184 -7.63 -15.86 -27.01
N SER A 185 -6.70 -16.43 -26.26
CA SER A 185 -5.42 -16.95 -26.75
C SER A 185 -5.61 -17.94 -27.91
N THR A 186 -6.59 -18.84 -27.82
CA THR A 186 -6.92 -19.82 -28.86
C THR A 186 -7.19 -19.16 -30.22
N VAL A 187 -7.93 -18.04 -30.25
CA VAL A 187 -8.27 -17.32 -31.49
C VAL A 187 -7.03 -16.66 -32.09
N TRP A 188 -6.21 -16.01 -31.26
CA TRP A 188 -4.96 -15.38 -31.70
C TRP A 188 -3.93 -16.41 -32.19
N LEU A 189 -3.79 -17.53 -31.47
CA LEU A 189 -2.96 -18.66 -31.86
C LEU A 189 -3.43 -19.26 -33.19
N GLY A 190 -4.75 -19.38 -33.39
CA GLY A 190 -5.32 -19.79 -34.66
C GLY A 190 -4.88 -18.90 -35.82
N TYR A 191 -4.96 -17.57 -35.67
CA TYR A 191 -4.51 -16.64 -36.72
C TYR A 191 -3.03 -16.74 -37.03
N VAL A 192 -2.17 -16.83 -36.01
CA VAL A 192 -0.73 -16.90 -36.26
C VAL A 192 -0.33 -18.21 -36.91
N LEU A 193 -0.94 -19.33 -36.52
CA LEU A 193 -0.71 -20.65 -37.12
C LEU A 193 -1.26 -20.74 -38.55
N GLU A 194 -2.36 -20.07 -38.86
CA GLU A 194 -2.83 -19.93 -40.25
C GLU A 194 -1.79 -19.21 -41.13
N GLN A 195 -1.05 -18.23 -40.59
CA GLN A 195 0.01 -17.52 -41.32
C GLN A 195 1.30 -18.31 -41.45
N VAL A 196 1.74 -18.99 -40.38
CA VAL A 196 3.07 -19.64 -40.35
C VAL A 196 3.05 -21.13 -40.65
N GLY A 197 1.85 -21.74 -40.68
CA GLY A 197 1.64 -23.18 -40.73
C GLY A 197 1.60 -23.82 -39.34
N GLY A 198 0.96 -24.99 -39.25
CA GLY A 198 0.78 -25.73 -38.00
C GLY A 198 -0.69 -25.87 -37.61
N ARG A 199 -0.95 -26.55 -36.49
CA ARG A 199 -2.29 -26.71 -35.93
C ARG A 199 -2.29 -26.53 -34.41
N LEU A 200 -3.43 -26.13 -33.87
CA LEU A 200 -3.68 -25.91 -32.46
C LEU A 200 -4.73 -26.90 -31.95
N VAL A 201 -4.44 -27.50 -30.81
CA VAL A 201 -5.40 -28.26 -30.00
C VAL A 201 -5.50 -27.58 -28.64
N SER A 202 -6.67 -27.07 -28.29
CA SER A 202 -6.93 -26.44 -27.00
C SER A 202 -7.84 -27.31 -26.14
N LEU A 203 -7.48 -27.50 -24.87
CA LEU A 203 -8.28 -28.24 -23.91
C LEU A 203 -9.08 -27.29 -23.02
N ASP A 204 -10.35 -27.60 -22.78
CA ASP A 204 -11.16 -26.87 -21.82
C ASP A 204 -12.00 -27.81 -20.97
N HIS A 205 -12.05 -27.54 -19.68
CA HIS A 205 -12.78 -28.35 -18.72
C HIS A 205 -14.23 -27.87 -18.53
N ASP A 206 -14.50 -26.60 -18.83
CA ASP A 206 -15.84 -26.05 -18.75
C ASP A 206 -16.49 -26.11 -20.15
N PRO A 207 -17.56 -26.90 -20.33
CA PRO A 207 -18.20 -27.06 -21.63
C PRO A 207 -18.82 -25.76 -22.14
N GLY A 208 -19.17 -24.82 -21.26
CA GLY A 208 -19.66 -23.50 -21.61
C GLY A 208 -18.56 -22.62 -22.21
N TYR A 209 -17.38 -22.58 -21.59
CA TYR A 209 -16.19 -21.91 -22.15
C TYR A 209 -15.76 -22.56 -23.46
N ALA A 210 -15.64 -23.90 -23.50
CA ALA A 210 -15.30 -24.65 -24.71
C ALA A 210 -16.20 -24.28 -25.89
N ASN A 211 -17.52 -24.26 -25.66
CA ASN A 211 -18.49 -23.91 -26.70
C ASN A 211 -18.41 -22.46 -27.17
N ARG A 212 -18.11 -21.51 -26.26
CA ARG A 212 -17.86 -20.11 -26.64
C ARG A 212 -16.60 -19.99 -27.50
N THR A 213 -15.51 -20.66 -27.12
CA THR A 213 -14.26 -20.64 -27.89
C THR A 213 -14.45 -21.26 -29.28
N ARG A 214 -15.16 -22.39 -29.39
CA ARG A 214 -15.54 -22.99 -30.69
C ARG A 214 -16.39 -22.06 -31.55
N ALA A 215 -17.33 -21.33 -30.95
CA ALA A 215 -18.14 -20.36 -31.66
C ALA A 215 -17.30 -19.20 -32.20
N ALA A 216 -16.33 -18.72 -31.41
CA ALA A 216 -15.37 -17.71 -31.86
C ALA A 216 -14.51 -18.25 -33.03
N LEU A 217 -13.95 -19.46 -32.92
CA LEU A 217 -13.19 -20.08 -34.02
C LEU A 217 -14.00 -20.19 -35.32
N ARG A 218 -15.28 -20.57 -35.24
CA ARG A 218 -16.18 -20.60 -36.40
C ARG A 218 -16.41 -19.21 -36.98
N ALA A 219 -16.73 -18.22 -36.15
CA ALA A 219 -16.95 -16.84 -36.59
C ALA A 219 -15.71 -16.25 -37.27
N HIS A 220 -14.53 -16.64 -36.80
CA HIS A 220 -13.25 -16.24 -37.34
C HIS A 220 -12.74 -17.14 -38.48
N GLY A 221 -13.45 -18.20 -38.87
CA GLY A 221 -13.03 -19.10 -39.96
C GLY A 221 -11.77 -19.93 -39.66
N LEU A 222 -11.44 -20.15 -38.39
CA LEU A 222 -10.18 -20.76 -37.94
C LEU A 222 -10.26 -22.26 -37.67
N THR A 223 -11.40 -22.90 -37.92
CA THR A 223 -11.61 -24.33 -37.60
C THR A 223 -10.75 -25.29 -38.41
N ALA A 224 -10.10 -24.84 -39.48
CA ALA A 224 -9.15 -25.64 -40.25
C ALA A 224 -7.78 -25.79 -39.55
N VAL A 225 -7.44 -24.86 -38.65
CA VAL A 225 -6.13 -24.80 -37.98
C VAL A 225 -6.22 -24.98 -36.47
N ALA A 226 -7.39 -24.74 -35.86
CA ALA A 226 -7.58 -24.83 -34.42
C ALA A 226 -8.82 -25.66 -34.06
N GLU A 227 -8.67 -26.54 -33.07
CA GLU A 227 -9.76 -27.31 -32.46
C GLU A 227 -9.79 -27.13 -30.94
N VAL A 228 -10.98 -27.22 -30.35
CA VAL A 228 -11.17 -27.19 -28.89
C VAL A 228 -11.81 -28.51 -28.46
N ARG A 229 -11.15 -29.23 -27.56
CA ARG A 229 -11.62 -30.51 -27.00
C ARG A 229 -12.20 -30.29 -25.61
N ASP A 230 -13.36 -30.90 -25.35
CA ASP A 230 -13.88 -30.96 -23.99
C ASP A 230 -13.00 -31.94 -23.20
N ALA A 231 -12.45 -31.47 -22.09
CA ALA A 231 -11.50 -32.18 -21.27
C ALA A 231 -11.91 -32.02 -19.80
N PRO A 232 -12.96 -32.72 -19.35
CA PRO A 232 -13.45 -32.59 -17.98
C PRO A 232 -12.34 -32.92 -16.97
N LEU A 233 -12.39 -32.28 -15.80
CA LEU A 233 -11.41 -32.56 -14.75
C LEU A 233 -11.70 -33.91 -14.10
N THR A 234 -10.72 -34.81 -14.15
CA THR A 234 -10.72 -36.13 -13.53
C THR A 234 -9.59 -36.23 -12.51
N PRO A 235 -9.68 -37.13 -11.51
CA PRO A 235 -8.56 -37.44 -10.64
C PRO A 235 -7.39 -38.02 -11.43
N VAL A 236 -6.21 -37.39 -11.31
CA VAL A 236 -4.94 -37.85 -11.89
C VAL A 236 -3.92 -38.04 -10.77
N GLU A 237 -3.42 -39.26 -10.62
CA GLU A 237 -2.41 -39.62 -9.62
C GLU A 237 -1.00 -39.34 -10.15
N LEU A 238 -0.24 -38.51 -9.44
CA LEU A 238 1.16 -38.21 -9.72
C LEU A 238 2.00 -38.35 -8.45
N GLY A 239 2.76 -39.44 -8.35
CA GLY A 239 3.49 -39.80 -7.13
C GLY A 239 2.52 -40.04 -5.99
N ASP A 240 2.70 -39.33 -4.87
CA ASP A 240 1.86 -39.46 -3.66
C ASP A 240 0.68 -38.46 -3.63
N ARG A 241 0.38 -37.78 -4.75
CA ARG A 241 -0.65 -36.72 -4.82
C ARG A 241 -1.64 -36.98 -5.94
N THR A 242 -2.92 -36.80 -5.62
CA THR A 242 -4.02 -36.74 -6.60
C THR A 242 -4.30 -35.30 -7.00
N TYR A 243 -4.46 -35.05 -8.29
CA TYR A 243 -4.81 -33.75 -8.86
C TYR A 243 -6.17 -33.83 -9.57
N SER A 244 -6.97 -32.78 -9.47
CA SER A 244 -8.14 -32.59 -10.35
C SER A 244 -7.65 -31.94 -11.65
N TRP A 245 -7.52 -32.73 -12.70
CA TRP A 245 -6.82 -32.33 -13.93
C TRP A 245 -7.56 -32.80 -15.18
N TYR A 246 -7.30 -32.19 -16.33
CA TYR A 246 -7.85 -32.59 -17.62
C TYR A 246 -7.72 -34.11 -17.84
N ASP A 247 -8.81 -34.75 -18.25
CA ASP A 247 -8.85 -36.18 -18.57
C ASP A 247 -7.73 -36.56 -19.56
N PRO A 248 -6.73 -37.37 -19.15
CA PRO A 248 -5.60 -37.74 -20.02
C PRO A 248 -6.01 -38.44 -21.32
N ALA A 249 -7.20 -39.06 -21.36
CA ALA A 249 -7.71 -39.74 -22.56
C ALA A 249 -7.80 -38.78 -23.77
N VAL A 250 -8.04 -37.49 -23.53
CA VAL A 250 -8.15 -36.47 -24.59
C VAL A 250 -6.82 -36.14 -25.26
N LEU A 251 -5.70 -36.62 -24.71
CA LEU A 251 -4.35 -36.44 -25.25
C LEU A 251 -3.85 -37.67 -25.99
N GLU A 252 -4.59 -38.79 -26.00
CA GLU A 252 -4.08 -40.10 -26.43
C GLU A 252 -3.65 -40.18 -27.89
N ASP A 253 -4.27 -39.42 -28.77
CA ASP A 253 -3.97 -39.31 -30.20
C ASP A 253 -2.92 -38.24 -30.52
N LEU A 254 -2.44 -37.48 -29.52
CA LEU A 254 -1.43 -36.45 -29.71
C LEU A 254 -0.03 -37.03 -29.57
N ASP A 255 0.82 -36.69 -30.53
CA ASP A 255 2.26 -36.96 -30.53
C ASP A 255 2.99 -35.83 -31.27
N GLY A 256 4.24 -35.59 -30.91
CA GLY A 256 5.06 -34.52 -31.51
C GLY A 256 4.57 -33.10 -31.20
N VAL A 257 4.15 -32.82 -29.96
CA VAL A 257 3.80 -31.46 -29.51
C VAL A 257 5.07 -30.60 -29.44
N ASP A 258 5.22 -29.66 -30.37
CA ASP A 258 6.38 -28.76 -30.45
C ASP A 258 6.24 -27.52 -29.55
N PHE A 259 5.01 -27.21 -29.15
CA PHE A 259 4.71 -26.05 -28.32
C PHE A 259 3.58 -26.37 -27.34
N LEU A 260 3.83 -26.20 -26.05
CA LEU A 260 2.87 -26.39 -24.97
C LEU A 260 2.61 -25.05 -24.27
N LEU A 261 1.37 -24.56 -24.30
CA LEU A 261 0.92 -23.43 -23.49
C LEU A 261 0.17 -23.95 -22.26
N VAL A 262 0.69 -23.64 -21.07
CA VAL A 262 0.11 -24.01 -19.77
C VAL A 262 -0.58 -22.77 -19.18
N ASP A 263 -1.86 -22.59 -19.50
CA ASP A 263 -2.72 -21.50 -18.99
C ASP A 263 -3.84 -22.02 -18.07
N GLY A 264 -4.01 -23.34 -18.00
CA GLY A 264 -5.10 -23.98 -17.28
C GLY A 264 -4.72 -25.29 -16.62
N PRO A 265 -5.63 -25.86 -15.83
CA PRO A 265 -6.90 -25.29 -15.40
C PRO A 265 -6.67 -24.20 -14.34
N PRO A 266 -7.71 -23.43 -13.97
CA PRO A 266 -7.55 -22.29 -13.08
C PRO A 266 -7.00 -22.69 -11.71
N ALA A 267 -6.20 -21.81 -11.09
CA ALA A 267 -5.67 -22.00 -9.73
C ALA A 267 -6.76 -22.28 -8.67
N ALA A 268 -7.99 -21.86 -8.91
CA ALA A 268 -9.15 -22.13 -8.05
C ALA A 268 -9.52 -23.63 -7.97
N VAL A 269 -9.06 -24.46 -8.91
CA VAL A 269 -9.27 -25.91 -8.93
C VAL A 269 -8.53 -26.60 -7.78
N GLY A 270 -7.35 -26.09 -7.42
CA GLY A 270 -6.56 -26.65 -6.33
C GLY A 270 -5.11 -26.17 -6.31
N PRO A 271 -4.39 -26.44 -5.22
CA PRO A 271 -2.98 -26.09 -5.10
C PRO A 271 -2.15 -26.82 -6.15
N ASP A 272 -1.18 -26.12 -6.75
CA ASP A 272 -0.35 -26.62 -7.85
C ASP A 272 -1.18 -27.14 -9.03
N SER A 273 -2.38 -26.59 -9.27
CA SER A 273 -3.31 -27.11 -10.28
C SER A 273 -2.60 -27.39 -11.59
N ARG A 274 -1.80 -26.46 -12.12
CA ARG A 274 -1.00 -26.51 -13.39
C ARG A 274 0.20 -27.47 -13.40
N HIS A 275 0.65 -27.97 -12.25
CA HIS A 275 1.81 -28.86 -12.13
C HIS A 275 1.72 -30.19 -12.93
N PRO A 276 0.54 -30.83 -13.10
CA PRO A 276 0.41 -32.05 -13.89
C PRO A 276 0.66 -31.87 -15.39
N ALA A 277 0.67 -30.63 -15.92
CA ALA A 277 0.82 -30.37 -17.35
C ALA A 277 2.03 -31.09 -17.96
N LEU A 278 3.23 -30.91 -17.40
CA LEU A 278 4.43 -31.53 -17.94
C LEU A 278 4.54 -33.04 -17.63
N PRO A 279 4.26 -33.54 -16.40
CA PRO A 279 4.23 -34.97 -16.14
C PRO A 279 3.26 -35.76 -17.04
N VAL A 280 2.10 -35.18 -17.37
CA VAL A 280 1.07 -35.85 -18.20
C VAL A 280 1.37 -35.69 -19.70
N ALA A 281 1.63 -34.46 -20.18
CA ALA A 281 1.84 -34.19 -21.60
C ALA A 281 3.28 -34.47 -22.08
N GLY A 282 4.25 -34.62 -21.16
CA GLY A 282 5.69 -34.72 -21.47
C GLY A 282 6.04 -35.87 -22.41
N THR A 283 5.32 -36.99 -22.31
CA THR A 283 5.52 -38.14 -23.22
C THR A 283 5.10 -37.85 -24.66
N ARG A 284 4.26 -36.83 -24.89
CA ARG A 284 3.73 -36.44 -26.20
C ARG A 284 4.49 -35.27 -26.83
N LEU A 285 5.44 -34.68 -26.10
CA LEU A 285 6.28 -33.60 -26.62
C LEU A 285 7.15 -34.10 -27.77
N ALA A 286 7.40 -33.24 -28.75
CA ALA A 286 8.41 -33.51 -29.75
C ALA A 286 9.82 -33.59 -29.13
N ASP A 287 10.80 -34.04 -29.92
CA ASP A 287 12.20 -34.08 -29.47
C ASP A 287 12.76 -32.70 -29.11
N ARG A 288 12.17 -31.65 -29.68
CA ARG A 288 12.40 -30.26 -29.30
C ARG A 288 11.05 -29.61 -29.10
N ALA A 289 10.78 -29.15 -27.89
CA ALA A 289 9.53 -28.48 -27.57
C ALA A 289 9.77 -27.18 -26.82
N THR A 290 8.85 -26.24 -27.01
CA THR A 290 8.78 -24.99 -26.25
C THR A 290 7.62 -25.10 -25.28
N ILE A 291 7.85 -24.80 -24.01
CA ILE A 291 6.79 -24.78 -23.00
C ILE A 291 6.67 -23.35 -22.50
N VAL A 292 5.48 -22.78 -22.64
CA VAL A 292 5.15 -21.45 -22.11
C VAL A 292 4.19 -21.65 -20.95
N PHE A 293 4.59 -21.15 -19.78
CA PHE A 293 3.83 -21.28 -18.55
C PHE A 293 3.28 -19.90 -18.16
N ASP A 294 1.95 -19.76 -18.10
CA ASP A 294 1.29 -18.51 -17.74
C ASP A 294 1.24 -18.27 -16.22
N ASP A 295 1.12 -17.00 -15.81
CA ASP A 295 1.14 -16.57 -14.41
C ASP A 295 2.40 -16.98 -13.61
N ALA A 296 3.56 -17.12 -14.27
CA ALA A 296 4.82 -17.54 -13.63
C ALA A 296 5.36 -16.55 -12.57
N ASN A 297 4.67 -15.43 -12.33
CA ASN A 297 4.92 -14.52 -11.22
C ASN A 297 4.29 -14.99 -9.88
N ARG A 298 3.39 -15.98 -9.90
CA ARG A 298 2.76 -16.56 -8.70
C ARG A 298 3.71 -17.56 -8.04
N LYS A 299 3.76 -17.54 -6.70
CA LYS A 299 4.69 -18.39 -5.92
C LYS A 299 4.49 -19.88 -6.18
N ASP A 300 3.24 -20.34 -6.24
CA ASP A 300 2.92 -21.75 -6.46
C ASP A 300 3.37 -22.21 -7.86
N GLU A 301 3.20 -21.34 -8.87
CA GLU A 301 3.62 -21.61 -10.25
C GLU A 301 5.15 -21.63 -10.38
N GLN A 302 5.85 -20.71 -9.69
CA GLN A 302 7.31 -20.75 -9.60
C GLN A 302 7.79 -22.05 -8.97
N ALA A 303 7.16 -22.48 -7.87
CA ALA A 303 7.50 -23.75 -7.22
C ALA A 303 7.24 -24.95 -8.14
N ALA A 304 6.18 -24.92 -8.96
CA ALA A 304 5.90 -25.96 -9.95
C ALA A 304 6.99 -26.02 -11.04
N ILE A 305 7.40 -24.88 -11.59
CA ILE A 305 8.46 -24.79 -12.59
C ILE A 305 9.79 -25.29 -12.03
N GLU A 306 10.15 -24.91 -10.80
CA GLU A 306 11.39 -25.37 -10.15
C GLU A 306 11.39 -26.89 -9.93
N ARG A 307 10.25 -27.48 -9.55
CA ARG A 307 10.11 -28.95 -9.46
C ARG A 307 10.30 -29.63 -10.80
N TRP A 308 9.77 -29.06 -11.88
CA TRP A 308 9.97 -29.60 -13.21
C TRP A 308 11.44 -29.52 -13.65
N LEU A 309 12.10 -28.38 -13.45
CA LEU A 309 13.51 -28.20 -13.79
C LEU A 309 14.43 -29.15 -13.01
N ALA A 310 14.07 -29.50 -11.77
CA ALA A 310 14.82 -30.46 -10.97
C ALA A 310 14.57 -31.94 -11.35
N GLY A 311 13.42 -32.25 -11.94
CA GLY A 311 12.96 -33.63 -12.16
C GLY A 311 12.85 -34.09 -13.61
N VAL A 312 12.93 -33.17 -14.59
CA VAL A 312 12.77 -33.49 -16.02
C VAL A 312 14.08 -33.23 -16.77
N ASP A 313 14.71 -34.32 -17.19
CA ASP A 313 15.93 -34.25 -18.00
C ASP A 313 15.68 -33.55 -19.35
N GLY A 314 16.62 -32.68 -19.73
CA GLY A 314 16.54 -31.94 -20.99
C GLY A 314 15.64 -30.70 -20.97
N LEU A 315 15.05 -30.37 -19.81
CA LEU A 315 14.30 -29.13 -19.61
C LEU A 315 15.22 -28.00 -19.14
N THR A 316 15.11 -26.83 -19.77
CA THR A 316 15.87 -25.63 -19.41
C THR A 316 14.98 -24.41 -19.41
N ARG A 317 15.21 -23.47 -18.49
CA ARG A 317 14.52 -22.19 -18.47
C ARG A 317 15.24 -21.19 -19.38
N GLU A 318 14.49 -20.53 -20.25
CA GLU A 318 14.99 -19.44 -21.07
C GLU A 318 15.00 -18.13 -20.27
N GLY A 319 15.74 -17.12 -20.73
CA GLY A 319 15.89 -15.84 -20.04
C GLY A 319 14.57 -15.05 -19.93
N GLU A 320 14.59 -13.98 -19.14
CA GLU A 320 13.42 -13.09 -19.01
C GLU A 320 13.07 -12.45 -20.35
N MET A 321 11.79 -12.54 -20.71
CA MET A 321 11.20 -11.95 -21.90
C MET A 321 10.27 -10.79 -21.50
N LEU A 322 9.57 -10.18 -22.47
CA LEU A 322 8.78 -8.96 -22.26
C LEU A 322 7.54 -9.16 -21.37
N GLY A 323 6.94 -10.36 -21.38
CA GLY A 323 5.75 -10.69 -20.62
C GLY A 323 6.02 -11.42 -19.31
N ARG A 324 4.95 -11.90 -18.68
CA ARG A 324 4.95 -12.57 -17.36
C ARG A 324 5.10 -14.09 -17.46
N HIS A 325 5.16 -14.62 -18.67
CA HIS A 325 5.34 -16.04 -18.91
C HIS A 325 6.71 -16.52 -18.47
N ALA A 326 6.80 -17.77 -18.02
CA ALA A 326 8.05 -18.50 -18.05
C ALA A 326 8.14 -19.29 -19.35
N VAL A 327 9.24 -19.11 -20.09
CA VAL A 327 9.52 -19.87 -21.31
C VAL A 327 10.57 -20.93 -20.97
N LEU A 328 10.26 -22.18 -21.30
CA LEU A 328 11.15 -23.32 -21.11
C LEU A 328 11.43 -23.98 -22.47
N SER A 329 12.66 -24.43 -22.65
CA SER A 329 13.10 -25.26 -23.78
C SER A 329 13.25 -26.70 -23.31
N PHE A 330 12.63 -27.63 -24.03
CA PHE A 330 12.76 -29.06 -23.82
C PHE A 330 13.52 -29.70 -24.98
N VAL A 331 14.50 -30.53 -24.67
CA VAL A 331 15.25 -31.37 -25.61
C VAL A 331 15.22 -32.80 -25.11
N ARG A 332 14.69 -33.73 -25.90
CA ARG A 332 14.57 -35.14 -25.49
C ARG A 332 15.96 -35.76 -25.28
N PRO A 333 16.26 -36.29 -24.09
CA PRO A 333 17.53 -36.96 -23.83
C PRO A 333 17.70 -38.21 -24.71
N GLY A 334 18.93 -38.46 -25.18
CA GLY A 334 19.27 -39.69 -25.89
C GLY A 334 18.94 -39.73 -27.38
N ASN A 335 18.45 -38.63 -27.98
CA ASN A 335 18.38 -38.51 -29.45
C ASN A 335 19.63 -37.77 -29.99
N PRO A 336 20.52 -38.43 -30.75
CA PRO A 336 21.77 -37.84 -31.26
C PRO A 336 21.54 -36.69 -32.27
N ALA A 337 20.36 -36.59 -32.89
CA ALA A 337 20.01 -35.48 -33.78
C ALA A 337 19.81 -34.15 -33.02
N THR A 338 19.54 -34.21 -31.71
CA THR A 338 19.21 -33.04 -30.87
C THR A 338 20.41 -32.44 -30.15
N GLU A 339 21.49 -33.20 -29.95
CA GLU A 339 22.73 -32.78 -29.26
C GLU A 339 23.66 -31.92 -30.13
N SER A 340 23.44 -31.88 -31.45
CA SER A 340 24.33 -31.21 -32.43
C SER A 340 23.81 -29.87 -32.95
N ALA A 341 22.60 -29.45 -32.59
CA ALA A 341 22.03 -28.18 -33.03
C ALA A 341 22.18 -27.12 -31.92
N PRO A 342 22.89 -25.99 -32.15
CA PRO A 342 22.92 -24.91 -31.18
C PRO A 342 21.49 -24.42 -30.93
N ALA A 343 21.18 -24.11 -29.66
CA ALA A 343 19.99 -23.33 -29.33
C ALA A 343 19.97 -22.12 -30.26
N ALA A 344 18.88 -21.93 -31.01
CA ALA A 344 18.75 -20.83 -31.96
C ALA A 344 18.63 -19.50 -31.20
N GLY A 345 19.75 -19.04 -30.64
CA GLY A 345 20.02 -17.64 -30.39
C GLY A 345 20.31 -17.00 -31.74
N GLY A 346 19.24 -16.63 -32.45
CA GLY A 346 19.29 -15.98 -33.75
C GLY A 346 18.77 -14.56 -33.64
N SER A 347 19.70 -13.61 -33.73
CA SER A 347 19.53 -12.17 -33.88
C SER A 347 18.22 -11.73 -34.54
N ALA A 348 17.62 -10.66 -34.00
CA ALA A 348 16.56 -9.87 -34.61
C ALA A 348 16.70 -9.76 -36.14
N GLY A 349 15.95 -10.61 -36.86
CA GLY A 349 15.91 -10.63 -38.31
C GLY A 349 15.08 -9.44 -38.79
N ALA A 350 15.71 -8.59 -39.60
CA ALA A 350 15.09 -7.45 -40.25
C ALA A 350 13.76 -7.83 -40.94
N LEU A 351 12.74 -6.99 -40.73
CA LEU A 351 11.45 -7.08 -41.42
C LEU A 351 11.65 -7.06 -42.95
N PRO A 352 10.97 -7.93 -43.72
CA PRO A 352 10.96 -7.82 -45.17
C PRO A 352 10.18 -6.56 -45.61
N PRO A 353 10.56 -5.93 -46.74
CA PRO A 353 9.93 -4.70 -47.19
C PRO A 353 8.48 -4.95 -47.64
N VAL A 354 7.57 -4.12 -47.10
CA VAL A 354 6.16 -4.08 -47.49
C VAL A 354 6.08 -3.63 -48.96
N THR A 355 5.72 -4.56 -49.84
CA THR A 355 5.35 -4.25 -51.21
C THR A 355 3.95 -3.63 -51.24
N ARG A 356 3.88 -2.30 -51.29
CA ARG A 356 2.63 -1.60 -51.65
C ARG A 356 2.36 -1.82 -53.14
N LYS A 357 1.41 -2.71 -53.48
CA LYS A 357 0.74 -2.65 -54.78
C LYS A 357 -0.16 -1.41 -54.78
N ARG A 358 0.22 -0.40 -55.57
CA ARG A 358 -0.70 0.62 -56.07
C ARG A 358 -1.62 -0.05 -57.08
N GLN A 359 -2.92 -0.03 -56.84
CA GLN A 359 -3.95 0.16 -57.86
C GLN A 359 -5.07 0.99 -57.25
#